data_AF-A0A0E0HSN8-F1
#
_entry.id   AF-A0A0E0HSN8-F1
#
_cell.length_a   1.000
_cell.length_b   1.000
_cell.length_c   1.000
_cell.angle_alpha   90.00
_cell.angle_beta   90.00
_cell.angle_gamma   90.00
#
_symmetry.space_group_name_H-M   'P 1'
#
loop_
_entity.id
_entity.type
_entity.pdbx_description
1 polymer ?
#
loop_
_entity_poly.entity_id
_entity_poly.type
_entity_poly.pdbx_seq_one_letter_code
_entity_poly.pdbx_strand_id
1 'polypeptide(L)'
;MMIASPLLLVSTVFSYNTEKEVEDRNTTVFTGWIDGEIFLKPNRPALVVSSTSWTPDEDFSILLEAALMYDRRVSATLGEDDSMDEGKLWIDIKNGKQFVYPRLLFIITGKGPDRKKYEEQIKRLKLRRVAFRTMWLASEDYPLLLGSADLGVSLHTSSSGLDLPMKVVDMFGCGLPVCAASFSCIDELVKVNNNGLLFSTSSELTDELMMLFKGFPEECDELKSLKVGALNTGSSSKWSTEWERYALPLVNQVRS
;
A
#
# COMPACT_ATOMS: atom_id res chain seq x y z
N MET A 1 -2.63 25.24 -15.01
CA MET A 1 -1.83 24.56 -13.97
C MET A 1 -2.14 23.08 -14.10
N MET A 2 -1.31 22.34 -14.85
CA MET A 2 -1.54 20.91 -15.12
C MET A 2 -1.41 20.16 -13.79
N ILE A 3 -2.50 19.55 -13.34
CA ILE A 3 -2.48 18.59 -12.24
C ILE A 3 -1.66 17.42 -12.76
N ALA A 4 -0.45 17.22 -12.23
CA ALA A 4 0.32 16.03 -12.57
C ALA A 4 -0.54 14.82 -12.21
N SER A 5 -0.84 13.97 -13.20
CA SER A 5 -1.58 12.73 -12.97
C SER A 5 -0.85 11.91 -11.88
N PRO A 6 -1.55 11.20 -10.97
CA PRO A 6 -0.93 10.30 -10.00
C PRO A 6 0.13 9.37 -10.65
N LEU A 7 -0.10 9.00 -11.91
CA LEU A 7 0.82 8.21 -12.76
C LEU A 7 2.20 8.86 -13.01
N LEU A 8 2.30 10.20 -13.02
CA LEU A 8 3.56 10.96 -13.19
C LEU A 8 4.38 11.06 -11.90
N LEU A 9 3.74 10.94 -10.72
CA LEU A 9 4.49 10.91 -9.46
C LEU A 9 5.20 9.56 -9.30
N VAL A 10 4.53 8.47 -9.70
CA VAL A 10 5.13 7.12 -9.76
C VAL A 10 6.39 7.14 -10.65
N SER A 11 6.39 7.84 -11.79
CA SER A 11 7.61 7.93 -12.62
C SER A 11 8.74 8.72 -11.95
N THR A 12 8.42 9.77 -11.18
CA THR A 12 9.41 10.67 -10.58
C THR A 12 9.98 10.12 -9.27
N VAL A 13 9.18 9.39 -8.49
CA VAL A 13 9.56 8.80 -7.20
C VAL A 13 10.35 7.49 -7.38
N PHE A 14 10.18 6.80 -8.51
CA PHE A 14 10.76 5.48 -8.76
C PHE A 14 11.88 5.42 -9.82
N SER A 15 12.50 6.55 -10.18
CA SER A 15 13.76 6.55 -10.93
C SER A 15 14.86 5.87 -10.10
N TYR A 16 15.05 4.57 -10.30
CA TYR A 16 16.04 3.78 -9.59
C TYR A 16 17.33 3.70 -10.40
N ASN A 17 18.44 4.18 -9.82
CA ASN A 17 19.79 3.82 -10.23
C ASN A 17 20.00 2.32 -9.97
N THR A 18 19.81 1.52 -11.01
CA THR A 18 20.46 0.21 -11.18
C THR A 18 21.37 0.33 -12.39
N GLU A 19 22.63 -0.06 -12.22
CA GLU A 19 23.70 0.11 -13.19
C GLU A 19 23.33 -0.48 -14.57
N LYS A 20 23.42 0.36 -15.60
CA LYS A 20 23.43 0.04 -17.05
C LYS A 20 22.20 -0.69 -17.60
N GLU A 21 21.04 -0.04 -17.61
CA GLU A 21 20.13 -0.14 -18.75
C GLU A 21 20.10 1.20 -19.46
N VAL A 22 20.14 1.19 -20.79
CA VAL A 22 19.84 2.37 -21.60
C VAL A 22 18.38 2.70 -21.30
N GLU A 23 18.18 3.68 -20.43
CA GLU A 23 16.90 4.08 -19.88
C GLU A 23 16.01 4.60 -21.03
N ASP A 24 15.10 3.74 -21.50
CA ASP A 24 14.06 4.15 -22.42
C ASP A 24 13.16 5.13 -21.66
N ARG A 25 13.24 6.41 -22.04
CA ARG A 25 12.61 7.55 -21.33
C ARG A 25 11.08 7.46 -21.25
N ASN A 26 10.49 6.47 -21.89
CA ASN A 26 9.05 6.30 -22.07
C ASN A 26 8.44 5.20 -21.19
N THR A 27 9.16 4.65 -20.21
CA THR A 27 8.65 3.52 -19.41
C THR A 27 9.12 3.56 -17.95
N THR A 28 8.27 3.10 -17.03
CA THR A 28 8.60 2.83 -15.63
C THR A 28 8.33 1.36 -15.28
N VAL A 29 8.59 0.94 -14.05
CA VAL A 29 8.20 -0.42 -13.60
C VAL A 29 6.67 -0.62 -13.54
N PHE A 30 5.88 0.47 -13.52
CA PHE A 30 4.42 0.43 -13.41
C PHE A 30 3.69 0.75 -14.71
N THR A 31 4.24 1.66 -15.50
CA THR A 31 3.57 2.30 -16.64
C THR A 31 4.44 2.29 -17.89
N GLY A 32 3.79 2.30 -19.05
CA GLY A 32 4.41 2.64 -20.33
C GLY A 32 3.78 3.89 -20.92
N TRP A 33 4.50 4.54 -21.83
CA TRP A 33 4.03 5.67 -22.61
C TRP A 33 4.21 5.38 -24.10
N ILE A 34 3.11 5.37 -24.84
CA ILE A 34 3.09 5.15 -26.29
C ILE A 34 2.17 6.22 -26.89
N ASP A 35 2.67 6.96 -27.87
CA ASP A 35 1.91 7.94 -28.67
C ASP A 35 1.08 8.96 -27.87
N GLY A 36 1.59 9.41 -26.72
CA GLY A 36 0.90 10.38 -25.85
C GLY A 36 0.01 9.76 -24.77
N GLU A 37 -0.25 8.46 -24.84
CA GLU A 37 -1.11 7.71 -23.91
C GLU A 37 -0.27 6.99 -22.84
N ILE A 38 -0.73 7.03 -21.59
CA ILE A 38 -0.12 6.30 -20.46
C ILE A 38 -0.97 5.05 -20.21
N PHE A 39 -0.33 3.88 -20.14
CA PHE A 39 -1.00 2.62 -19.80
C PHE A 39 -0.27 1.90 -18.66
N LEU A 40 -1.03 1.11 -17.89
CA LEU A 40 -0.48 0.23 -16.86
C LEU A 40 0.13 -1.02 -17.51
N LYS A 41 1.30 -1.44 -17.02
CA LYS A 41 1.95 -2.67 -17.52
C LYS A 41 1.23 -3.91 -16.97
N PRO A 42 1.00 -4.96 -17.78
CA PRO A 42 0.32 -6.19 -17.35
C PRO A 42 0.98 -6.87 -16.13
N ASN A 43 2.33 -6.86 -16.05
CA ASN A 43 3.10 -7.43 -14.95
C ASN A 43 3.67 -6.37 -13.99
N ARG A 44 3.01 -5.21 -13.88
CA ARG A 44 3.46 -4.19 -12.93
C ARG A 44 3.42 -4.73 -11.50
N PRO A 45 4.34 -4.31 -10.62
CA PRO A 45 4.18 -4.56 -9.20
C PRO A 45 2.86 -3.96 -8.68
N ALA A 46 2.28 -4.58 -7.66
CA ALA A 46 1.27 -3.94 -6.83
C ALA A 46 1.97 -2.99 -5.85
N LEU A 47 1.46 -1.77 -5.74
CA LEU A 47 2.00 -0.74 -4.86
C LEU A 47 1.26 -0.76 -3.53
N VAL A 48 1.95 -1.13 -2.45
CA VAL A 48 1.38 -1.18 -1.10
C VAL A 48 1.99 -0.08 -0.26
N VAL A 49 1.17 0.71 0.43
CA VAL A 49 1.65 1.80 1.29
C VAL A 49 1.37 1.47 2.74
N SER A 50 2.38 1.59 3.60
CA SER A 50 2.20 1.55 5.04
C SER A 50 2.77 2.80 5.67
N SER A 51 1.94 3.53 6.40
CA SER A 51 2.37 4.69 7.18
C SER A 51 2.59 4.24 8.62
N THR A 52 3.81 4.41 9.12
CA THR A 52 4.17 3.96 10.47
C THR A 52 4.87 5.04 11.28
N SER A 53 4.52 5.11 12.56
CA SER A 53 5.23 5.92 13.54
C SER A 53 6.57 5.30 13.96
N TRP A 54 6.87 4.06 13.55
CA TRP A 54 8.06 3.31 13.99
C TRP A 54 8.23 3.29 15.51
N THR A 55 7.12 3.25 16.23
CA THR A 55 7.08 3.15 17.68
C THR A 55 6.74 1.71 18.09
N PRO A 56 7.11 1.26 19.31
CA PRO A 56 6.91 -0.13 19.72
C PRO A 56 5.44 -0.62 19.75
N ASP A 57 4.48 0.31 19.84
CA ASP A 57 3.03 0.04 19.75
C ASP A 57 2.57 -0.33 18.33
N GLU A 58 3.37 -0.01 17.31
CA GLU A 58 3.17 -0.49 15.94
C GLU A 58 4.15 -1.62 15.67
N ASP A 59 3.74 -2.87 15.93
CA ASP A 59 4.59 -4.03 15.71
C ASP A 59 4.83 -4.29 14.22
N PHE A 60 5.86 -3.61 13.70
CA PHE A 60 6.27 -3.71 12.31
C PHE A 60 6.82 -5.09 11.93
N SER A 61 7.10 -5.96 12.90
CA SER A 61 7.50 -7.34 12.62
C SER A 61 6.39 -8.11 11.90
N ILE A 62 5.11 -7.81 12.20
CA ILE A 62 3.95 -8.41 11.54
C ILE A 62 4.01 -8.20 10.02
N LEU A 63 4.33 -6.99 9.58
CA LEU A 63 4.44 -6.67 8.15
C LEU A 63 5.64 -7.36 7.50
N LEU A 64 6.79 -7.40 8.18
CA LEU A 64 8.00 -8.06 7.67
C LEU A 64 7.80 -9.58 7.52
N GLU A 65 7.16 -10.20 8.50
CA GLU A 65 6.82 -11.62 8.46
C GLU A 65 5.80 -11.91 7.36
N ALA A 66 4.76 -11.09 7.23
CA ALA A 66 3.76 -11.26 6.18
C ALA A 66 4.38 -11.14 4.77
N ALA A 67 5.27 -10.16 4.58
CA ALA A 67 6.02 -10.02 3.33
C ALA A 67 6.89 -11.24 3.02
N LEU A 68 7.59 -11.79 4.02
CA LEU A 68 8.38 -13.01 3.86
C LEU A 68 7.51 -14.23 3.52
N MET A 69 6.35 -14.35 4.18
CA MET A 69 5.40 -15.44 3.92
C MET A 69 4.80 -15.33 2.51
N TYR A 70 4.39 -14.13 2.08
CA TYR A 70 3.93 -13.88 0.72
C TYR A 70 5.01 -14.26 -0.31
N ASP A 71 6.24 -13.79 -0.12
CA ASP A 71 7.37 -14.07 -1.01
C ASP A 71 7.59 -15.57 -1.20
N ARG A 72 7.60 -16.33 -0.10
CA ARG A 72 7.75 -17.79 -0.10
C ARG A 72 6.58 -18.51 -0.76
N ARG A 73 5.33 -18.13 -0.45
CA ARG A 73 4.13 -18.77 -1.01
C ARG A 73 4.03 -18.54 -2.52
N VAL A 74 4.35 -17.34 -3.00
CA VAL A 74 4.38 -17.03 -4.44
C VAL A 74 5.51 -17.81 -5.13
N SER A 75 6.71 -17.83 -4.56
CA SER A 75 7.85 -18.59 -5.12
C SER A 75 7.53 -20.09 -5.23
N ALA A 76 6.92 -20.67 -4.18
CA ALA A 76 6.49 -22.07 -4.18
C ALA A 76 5.43 -22.37 -5.25
N THR A 77 4.48 -21.46 -5.48
CA THR A 77 3.46 -21.61 -6.54
C THR A 77 4.07 -21.67 -7.94
N LEU A 78 5.25 -21.07 -8.12
CA LEU A 78 5.96 -21.00 -9.39
C LEU A 78 7.05 -22.07 -9.54
N GLY A 79 7.21 -22.94 -8.54
CA GLY A 79 8.28 -23.94 -8.53
C GLY A 79 9.67 -23.33 -8.49
N GLU A 80 9.81 -22.11 -7.96
CA GLU A 80 11.09 -21.42 -7.83
C GLU A 80 11.80 -21.93 -6.58
N ASP A 81 13.05 -22.40 -6.73
CA ASP A 81 13.93 -22.76 -5.61
C ASP A 81 14.99 -21.68 -5.35
N ASP A 82 15.67 -21.77 -4.22
CA ASP A 82 16.72 -20.82 -3.81
C ASP A 82 17.93 -20.79 -4.76
N SER A 83 18.05 -21.75 -5.70
CA SER A 83 19.12 -21.82 -6.69
C SER A 83 18.82 -21.12 -8.01
N MET A 84 17.56 -20.75 -8.27
CA MET A 84 17.16 -20.02 -9.47
C MET A 84 17.84 -18.64 -9.55
N ASP A 85 18.39 -18.33 -10.72
CA ASP A 85 18.94 -17.02 -11.06
C ASP A 85 17.85 -15.93 -11.03
N GLU A 86 18.08 -14.86 -10.27
CA GLU A 86 17.18 -13.70 -10.22
C GLU A 86 17.00 -13.06 -11.61
N GLY A 87 18.02 -13.17 -12.48
CA GLY A 87 17.94 -12.73 -13.88
C GLY A 87 16.83 -13.41 -14.67
N LYS A 88 16.52 -14.68 -14.37
CA LYS A 88 15.48 -15.44 -15.06
C LYS A 88 14.08 -14.86 -14.86
N LEU A 89 13.78 -14.36 -13.66
CA LEU A 89 12.48 -13.72 -13.38
C LEU A 89 12.26 -12.52 -14.29
N TRP A 90 13.28 -11.68 -14.44
CA TRP A 90 13.22 -10.49 -15.29
C TRP A 90 13.13 -10.84 -16.77
N ILE A 91 13.81 -11.90 -17.21
CA ILE A 91 13.69 -12.43 -18.58
C ILE A 91 12.27 -12.93 -18.84
N ASP A 92 11.69 -13.70 -17.93
CA ASP A 92 10.32 -14.20 -18.03
C ASP A 92 9.30 -13.05 -18.13
N ILE A 93 9.47 -12.00 -17.32
CA ILE A 93 8.63 -10.79 -17.38
C ILE A 93 8.80 -10.08 -18.74
N LYS A 94 10.03 -9.91 -19.23
CA LYS A 94 10.32 -9.28 -20.54
C LYS A 94 9.74 -10.10 -21.70
N ASN A 95 9.69 -11.41 -21.57
CA ASN A 95 9.08 -12.33 -22.55
C ASN A 95 7.55 -12.42 -22.43
N GLY A 96 6.92 -11.63 -21.55
CA GLY A 96 5.47 -11.55 -21.42
C GLY A 96 4.83 -12.68 -20.63
N LYS A 97 5.60 -13.48 -19.89
CA LYS A 97 5.05 -14.51 -18.99
C LYS A 97 4.15 -13.85 -17.95
N GLN A 98 2.91 -14.33 -17.85
CA GLN A 98 1.95 -13.86 -16.85
C GLN A 98 2.16 -14.61 -15.53
N PHE A 99 2.00 -13.90 -14.43
CA PHE A 99 2.08 -14.47 -13.08
C PHE A 99 0.74 -14.30 -12.38
N VAL A 100 0.28 -15.35 -11.71
CA VAL A 100 -0.98 -15.32 -10.95
C VAL A 100 -0.91 -14.32 -9.79
N TYR A 101 0.29 -14.08 -9.25
CA TYR A 101 0.52 -13.12 -8.17
C TYR A 101 1.58 -12.10 -8.60
N PRO A 102 1.35 -10.81 -8.33
CA PRO A 102 2.29 -9.76 -8.68
C PRO A 102 3.48 -9.74 -7.73
N ARG A 103 4.52 -9.03 -8.14
CA ARG A 103 5.52 -8.53 -7.19
C ARG A 103 4.91 -7.42 -6.35
N LEU A 104 5.29 -7.32 -5.08
CA LEU A 104 4.83 -6.25 -4.19
C LEU A 104 5.94 -5.23 -3.98
N LEU A 105 5.60 -3.96 -4.11
CA LEU A 105 6.45 -2.86 -3.68
C LEU A 105 5.80 -2.17 -2.49
N PHE A 106 6.39 -2.34 -1.31
CA PHE A 106 6.01 -1.63 -0.12
C PHE A 106 6.71 -0.27 -0.04
N ILE A 107 5.93 0.78 0.03
CA ILE A 107 6.38 2.12 0.41
C ILE A 107 6.03 2.36 1.86
N ILE A 108 7.07 2.53 2.67
CA ILE A 108 6.94 2.77 4.10
C ILE A 108 7.25 4.24 4.38
N THR A 109 6.26 4.94 4.92
CA THR A 109 6.38 6.36 5.29
C THR A 109 6.44 6.53 6.79
N GLY A 110 6.85 7.72 7.23
CA GLY A 110 6.89 8.12 8.64
C GLY A 110 8.28 8.10 9.27
N LYS A 111 8.32 8.44 10.56
CA LYS A 111 9.53 8.61 11.36
C LYS A 111 9.27 8.11 12.77
N GLY A 112 10.29 7.49 13.36
CA GLY A 112 10.32 7.16 14.78
C GLY A 112 11.53 6.35 15.18
N PRO A 113 11.61 5.97 16.46
CA PRO A 113 12.82 5.44 17.07
C PRO A 113 13.26 4.10 16.48
N ASP A 114 12.32 3.21 16.11
CA ASP A 114 12.66 1.87 15.64
C ASP A 114 12.92 1.79 14.12
N ARG A 115 12.85 2.90 13.39
CA ARG A 115 13.03 2.91 11.93
C ARG A 115 14.33 2.24 11.48
N LYS A 116 15.45 2.62 12.09
CA LYS A 116 16.77 2.08 11.72
C LYS A 116 16.85 0.57 11.97
N LYS A 117 16.31 0.11 13.11
CA LYS A 117 16.24 -1.31 13.48
C LYS A 117 15.51 -2.13 12.40
N TYR A 118 14.36 -1.65 11.95
CA TYR A 118 13.59 -2.35 10.93
C TYR A 118 14.19 -2.21 9.53
N GLU A 119 14.79 -1.07 9.18
CA GLU A 119 15.55 -0.94 7.92
C GLU A 119 16.73 -1.93 7.84
N GLU A 120 17.41 -2.19 8.96
CA GLU A 120 18.43 -3.23 9.03
C GLU A 120 17.86 -4.66 8.90
N GLN A 121 16.67 -4.91 9.45
CA GLN A 121 15.97 -6.19 9.25
C GLN A 121 15.58 -6.39 7.79
N ILE A 122 14.99 -5.37 7.15
CA ILE A 122 14.63 -5.37 5.73
C ILE A 122 15.83 -5.72 4.85
N LYS A 123 17.00 -5.11 5.11
CA LYS A 123 18.24 -5.40 4.35
C LYS A 123 18.72 -6.85 4.48
N ARG A 124 18.36 -7.54 5.56
CA ARG A 124 18.72 -8.96 5.79
C ARG A 124 17.72 -9.92 5.15
N LEU A 125 16.52 -9.45 4.78
CA LEU A 125 15.55 -10.27 4.08
C LEU A 125 16.00 -10.48 2.64
N LYS A 126 16.11 -11.74 2.22
CA LYS A 126 16.35 -12.12 0.83
C LYS A 126 15.01 -12.39 0.16
N LEU A 127 14.39 -11.34 -0.36
CA LEU A 127 13.07 -11.38 -1.00
C LEU A 127 13.23 -11.21 -2.52
N ARG A 128 12.49 -12.00 -3.30
CA ARG A 128 12.50 -11.96 -4.77
C ARG A 128 11.27 -11.28 -5.36
N ARG A 129 10.14 -11.45 -4.68
CA ARG A 129 8.81 -10.99 -5.07
C ARG A 129 8.38 -9.74 -4.32
N VAL A 130 9.05 -9.42 -3.22
CA VAL A 130 8.72 -8.26 -2.39
C VAL A 130 9.91 -7.31 -2.27
N ALA A 131 9.66 -6.02 -2.42
CA ALA A 131 10.64 -4.98 -2.17
C ALA A 131 10.07 -3.94 -1.20
N PHE A 132 10.95 -3.37 -0.36
CA PHE A 132 10.62 -2.27 0.54
C PHE A 132 11.40 -1.02 0.16
N ARG A 133 10.75 0.13 0.28
CA ARG A 133 11.37 1.45 0.21
C ARG A 133 10.84 2.32 1.33
N THR A 134 11.74 2.88 2.14
CA THR A 134 11.39 3.89 3.12
C THR A 134 11.59 5.27 2.49
N MET A 135 10.62 6.16 2.64
CA MET A 135 10.77 7.53 2.13
C MET A 135 10.09 8.54 3.03
N TRP A 136 10.62 9.77 2.97
CA TRP A 136 9.94 10.94 3.50
C TRP A 136 9.25 11.65 2.35
N LEU A 137 8.01 12.08 2.58
CA LEU A 137 7.20 12.79 1.60
C LEU A 137 6.83 14.16 2.15
N ALA A 138 6.73 15.14 1.26
CA ALA A 138 6.08 16.40 1.58
C ALA A 138 4.57 16.18 1.77
N SER A 139 3.89 17.11 2.43
CA SER A 139 2.45 17.05 2.67
C SER A 139 1.64 16.94 1.37
N GLU A 140 2.12 17.56 0.30
CA GLU A 140 1.44 17.59 -1.00
C GLU A 140 1.61 16.27 -1.78
N ASP A 141 2.73 15.57 -1.55
CA ASP A 141 3.05 14.32 -2.25
C ASP A 141 2.37 13.10 -1.61
N TYR A 142 2.05 13.18 -0.31
CA TYR A 142 1.46 12.06 0.41
C TYR A 142 0.09 11.62 -0.16
N PRO A 143 -0.90 12.50 -0.38
CA PRO A 143 -2.15 12.13 -1.04
C PRO A 143 -1.96 11.57 -2.46
N LEU A 144 -0.96 12.07 -3.19
CA LEU A 144 -0.64 11.58 -4.53
C LEU A 144 -0.09 10.15 -4.50
N LEU A 145 0.76 9.82 -3.52
CA LEU A 145 1.19 8.44 -3.28
C LEU A 145 -0.01 7.55 -2.92
N LEU A 146 -0.86 7.98 -1.97
CA LEU A 146 -2.01 7.21 -1.53
C LEU A 146 -2.96 6.91 -2.69
N GLY A 147 -3.29 7.92 -3.51
CA GLY A 147 -4.15 7.76 -4.69
C GLY A 147 -3.51 6.96 -5.82
N SER A 148 -2.19 6.76 -5.81
CA SER A 148 -1.48 5.91 -6.77
C SER A 148 -1.33 4.46 -6.30
N ALA A 149 -1.50 4.20 -5.00
CA ALA A 149 -1.32 2.90 -4.40
C ALA A 149 -2.49 1.95 -4.68
N ASP A 150 -2.24 0.66 -4.55
CA ASP A 150 -3.24 -0.39 -4.72
C ASP A 150 -3.89 -0.80 -3.41
N LEU A 151 -3.12 -0.81 -2.31
CA LEU A 151 -3.58 -1.18 -0.98
C LEU A 151 -2.82 -0.38 0.10
N GLY A 152 -3.54 0.02 1.16
CA GLY A 152 -2.96 0.54 2.39
C GLY A 152 -2.81 -0.55 3.45
N VAL A 153 -1.74 -0.49 4.26
CA VAL A 153 -1.59 -1.34 5.45
C VAL A 153 -1.38 -0.46 6.69
N SER A 154 -2.28 -0.58 7.67
CA SER A 154 -2.18 0.11 8.95
C SER A 154 -1.89 -0.88 10.07
N LEU A 155 -0.71 -0.75 10.69
CA LEU A 155 -0.32 -1.49 11.90
C LEU A 155 -0.72 -0.77 13.19
N HIS A 156 -1.38 0.38 13.09
CA HIS A 156 -1.73 1.17 14.26
C HIS A 156 -2.71 0.42 15.16
N THR A 157 -2.43 0.40 16.45
CA THR A 157 -3.37 0.00 17.48
C THR A 157 -3.46 1.10 18.54
N SER A 158 -4.65 1.34 19.08
CA SER A 158 -4.80 2.29 20.19
C SER A 158 -4.59 1.56 21.52
N SER A 159 -3.68 2.08 22.35
CA SER A 159 -3.45 1.57 23.70
C SER A 159 -4.65 1.81 24.63
N SER A 160 -5.45 2.86 24.37
CA SER A 160 -6.75 3.09 25.03
C SER A 160 -7.87 2.23 24.45
N GLY A 161 -7.69 1.76 23.21
CA GLY A 161 -8.71 1.05 22.43
C GLY A 161 -9.80 1.95 21.88
N LEU A 162 -9.64 3.29 21.96
CA LEU A 162 -10.65 4.28 21.58
C LEU A 162 -10.21 5.18 20.43
N ASP A 163 -8.90 5.28 20.16
CA ASP A 163 -8.37 6.20 19.17
C ASP A 163 -8.36 5.57 17.77
N LEU A 164 -9.07 6.21 16.82
CA LEU A 164 -9.08 5.78 15.43
C LEU A 164 -7.80 6.22 14.70
N PRO A 165 -7.27 5.40 13.77
CA PRO A 165 -6.02 5.71 13.09
C PRO A 165 -6.26 6.75 11.99
N MET A 166 -5.83 7.99 12.22
CA MET A 166 -5.98 9.09 11.25
C MET A 166 -5.39 8.76 9.86
N LYS A 167 -4.30 7.97 9.83
CA LYS A 167 -3.71 7.49 8.57
C LYS A 167 -4.70 6.71 7.69
N VAL A 168 -5.63 5.96 8.28
CA VAL A 168 -6.64 5.19 7.54
C VAL A 168 -7.71 6.11 6.96
N VAL A 169 -8.03 7.20 7.68
CA VAL A 169 -8.91 8.25 7.17
C VAL A 169 -8.32 8.91 5.93
N ASP A 170 -7.02 9.21 5.93
CA ASP A 170 -6.31 9.77 4.76
C ASP A 170 -6.33 8.80 3.57
N MET A 171 -6.13 7.49 3.82
CA MET A 171 -6.19 6.44 2.81
C MET A 171 -7.59 6.37 2.17
N PHE A 172 -8.65 6.35 2.97
CA PHE A 172 -10.02 6.37 2.45
C PHE A 172 -10.35 7.66 1.70
N GLY A 173 -9.87 8.81 2.18
CA GLY A 173 -9.99 10.10 1.48
C GLY A 173 -9.37 10.08 0.08
N CYS A 174 -8.38 9.21 -0.16
CA CYS A 174 -7.75 8.98 -1.46
C CYS A 174 -8.34 7.78 -2.23
N GLY A 175 -9.38 7.12 -1.72
CA GLY A 175 -9.97 5.92 -2.32
C GLY A 175 -9.14 4.64 -2.16
N LEU A 176 -8.15 4.65 -1.27
CA LEU A 176 -7.26 3.52 -1.01
C LEU A 176 -7.87 2.60 0.04
N PRO A 177 -8.22 1.35 -0.29
CA PRO A 177 -8.68 0.38 0.69
C PRO A 177 -7.53 -0.05 1.60
N VAL A 178 -7.87 -0.56 2.79
CA VAL A 178 -6.87 -0.88 3.82
C VAL A 178 -6.99 -2.29 4.35
N CYS A 179 -5.85 -2.92 4.65
CA CYS A 179 -5.76 -3.95 5.68
C CYS A 179 -5.32 -3.26 6.97
N ALA A 180 -6.08 -3.39 8.06
CA ALA A 180 -5.78 -2.73 9.32
C ALA A 180 -5.64 -3.73 10.48
N ALA A 181 -4.72 -3.45 11.40
CA ALA A 181 -4.59 -4.22 12.63
C ALA A 181 -5.89 -4.16 13.44
N SER A 182 -6.34 -5.31 13.95
CA SER A 182 -7.58 -5.45 14.71
C SER A 182 -7.42 -4.94 16.14
N PHE A 183 -8.30 -4.03 16.56
CA PHE A 183 -8.41 -3.56 17.95
C PHE A 183 -9.83 -3.01 18.22
N SER A 184 -10.17 -2.74 19.48
CA SER A 184 -11.55 -2.61 19.97
C SER A 184 -12.49 -1.67 19.18
N CYS A 185 -12.02 -0.54 18.65
CA CYS A 185 -12.86 0.43 17.93
C CYS A 185 -12.55 0.53 16.43
N ILE A 186 -11.61 -0.27 15.89
CA ILE A 186 -11.22 -0.13 14.47
C ILE A 186 -12.38 -0.39 13.51
N ASP A 187 -13.34 -1.21 13.93
CA ASP A 187 -14.53 -1.56 13.17
C ASP A 187 -15.49 -0.37 12.98
N GLU A 188 -15.36 0.69 13.78
CA GLU A 188 -16.06 1.96 13.54
C GLU A 188 -15.65 2.58 12.19
N LEU A 189 -14.36 2.47 11.84
CA LEU A 189 -13.76 3.04 10.63
C LEU A 189 -13.66 2.02 9.49
N VAL A 190 -13.12 0.83 9.75
CA VAL A 190 -12.88 -0.22 8.76
C VAL A 190 -14.06 -1.20 8.76
N LYS A 191 -14.86 -1.15 7.71
CA LYS A 191 -15.97 -2.08 7.47
C LYS A 191 -15.47 -3.23 6.60
N VAL A 192 -15.28 -4.39 7.24
CA VAL A 192 -14.79 -5.62 6.60
C VAL A 192 -15.59 -5.94 5.34
N ASN A 193 -14.89 -6.27 4.25
CA ASN A 193 -15.44 -6.56 2.91
C ASN A 193 -16.16 -5.38 2.22
N ASN A 194 -16.09 -4.18 2.80
CA ASN A 194 -16.59 -2.96 2.16
C ASN A 194 -15.42 -2.03 1.83
N ASN A 195 -14.72 -1.49 2.82
CA ASN A 195 -13.63 -0.53 2.60
C ASN A 195 -12.25 -1.06 3.02
N GLY A 196 -12.20 -2.22 3.66
CA GLY A 196 -10.96 -2.85 4.08
C GLY A 196 -11.16 -4.23 4.69
N LEU A 197 -10.06 -4.75 5.24
CA LEU A 197 -9.99 -6.01 5.98
C LEU A 197 -9.26 -5.78 7.32
N LEU A 198 -9.42 -6.72 8.24
CA LEU A 198 -8.83 -6.67 9.57
C LEU A 198 -7.97 -7.91 9.81
N PHE A 199 -6.74 -7.69 10.27
CA PHE A 199 -5.82 -8.74 10.64
C PHE A 199 -5.32 -8.57 12.07
N SER A 200 -4.97 -9.67 12.71
CA SER A 200 -4.35 -9.72 14.03
C SER A 200 -2.95 -10.35 13.98
N THR A 201 -2.62 -11.04 12.89
CA THR A 201 -1.36 -11.78 12.75
C THR A 201 -0.72 -11.58 11.38
N SER A 202 0.58 -11.89 11.28
CA SER A 202 1.31 -11.91 10.01
C SER A 202 0.74 -12.94 9.02
N SER A 203 0.22 -14.06 9.51
CA SER A 203 -0.46 -15.06 8.67
C SER A 203 -1.75 -14.52 8.07
N GLU A 204 -2.61 -13.88 8.88
CA GLU A 204 -3.85 -13.29 8.39
C GLU A 204 -3.57 -12.20 7.35
N LEU A 205 -2.64 -11.29 7.63
CA LEU A 205 -2.23 -10.28 6.65
C LEU A 205 -1.68 -10.92 5.36
N THR A 206 -0.95 -12.04 5.47
CA THR A 206 -0.49 -12.78 4.27
C THR A 206 -1.66 -13.34 3.47
N ASP A 207 -2.65 -13.93 4.15
CA ASP A 207 -3.83 -14.52 3.51
C ASP A 207 -4.65 -13.44 2.80
N GLU A 208 -4.80 -12.27 3.43
CA GLU A 208 -5.41 -11.08 2.82
C GLU A 208 -4.66 -10.61 1.57
N LEU A 209 -3.32 -10.46 1.65
CA LEU A 209 -2.49 -10.07 0.50
C LEU A 209 -2.62 -11.07 -0.66
N MET A 210 -2.60 -12.36 -0.35
CA MET A 210 -2.77 -13.43 -1.36
C MET A 210 -4.16 -13.35 -1.99
N MET A 211 -5.22 -13.21 -1.21
CA MET A 211 -6.58 -13.08 -1.73
C MET A 211 -6.72 -11.85 -2.63
N LEU A 212 -6.30 -10.67 -2.15
CA LEU A 212 -6.49 -9.40 -2.83
C LEU A 212 -5.66 -9.26 -4.11
N PHE A 213 -4.47 -9.86 -4.16
CA PHE A 213 -3.56 -9.72 -5.30
C PHE A 213 -3.56 -10.92 -6.26
N LYS A 214 -4.40 -11.93 -6.04
CA LYS A 214 -4.58 -13.00 -7.01
C LYS A 214 -5.15 -12.42 -8.31
N GLY A 215 -4.54 -12.76 -9.45
CA GLY A 215 -4.97 -12.30 -10.78
C GLY A 215 -4.68 -10.82 -11.06
N PHE A 216 -4.00 -10.11 -10.17
CA PHE A 216 -3.70 -8.68 -10.33
C PHE A 216 -2.87 -8.41 -11.60
N PRO A 217 -3.11 -7.30 -12.32
CA PRO A 217 -4.04 -6.20 -12.00
C PRO A 217 -5.46 -6.36 -12.54
N GLU A 218 -5.70 -7.33 -13.43
CA GLU A 218 -6.95 -7.40 -14.20
C GLU A 218 -8.03 -8.27 -13.53
N GLU A 219 -7.66 -9.34 -12.84
CA GLU A 219 -8.58 -10.36 -12.28
C GLU A 219 -8.62 -10.33 -10.74
N CYS A 220 -8.49 -9.14 -10.14
CA CYS A 220 -8.49 -8.93 -8.67
C CYS A 220 -9.80 -8.30 -8.15
N ASP A 221 -10.92 -9.01 -8.29
CA ASP A 221 -12.27 -8.47 -8.02
C ASP A 221 -12.49 -8.06 -6.56
N GLU A 222 -11.94 -8.80 -5.61
CA GLU A 222 -12.00 -8.48 -4.18
C GLU A 222 -11.35 -7.12 -3.90
N LEU A 223 -10.14 -6.89 -4.45
CA LEU A 223 -9.45 -5.62 -4.31
C LEU A 223 -10.20 -4.46 -4.97
N LYS A 224 -10.76 -4.68 -6.16
CA LYS A 224 -11.59 -3.67 -6.86
C LYS A 224 -12.84 -3.32 -6.06
N SER A 225 -13.50 -4.32 -5.47
CA SER A 225 -14.67 -4.12 -4.60
C SER A 225 -14.31 -3.25 -3.39
N LEU A 226 -13.19 -3.56 -2.71
CA LEU A 226 -12.73 -2.75 -1.58
C LEU A 226 -12.39 -1.31 -1.99
N LYS A 227 -11.77 -1.10 -3.16
CA LYS A 227 -11.49 0.25 -3.69
C LYS A 227 -12.78 1.06 -3.86
N VAL A 228 -13.86 0.44 -4.35
CA VAL A 228 -15.17 1.12 -4.47
C VAL A 228 -15.72 1.50 -3.10
N GLY A 229 -15.67 0.60 -2.10
CA GLY A 229 -16.15 0.92 -0.76
C GLY A 229 -15.28 1.95 -0.03
N ALA A 230 -13.96 1.95 -0.25
CA ALA A 230 -13.05 2.98 0.25
C ALA A 230 -13.37 4.36 -0.35
N LEU A 231 -13.59 4.45 -1.66
CA LEU A 231 -14.03 5.69 -2.34
C LEU A 231 -15.36 6.21 -1.79
N ASN A 232 -16.34 5.32 -1.58
CA ASN A 232 -17.62 5.68 -0.99
C ASN A 232 -17.46 6.19 0.45
N THR A 233 -16.58 5.55 1.23
CA THR A 233 -16.27 5.96 2.60
C THR A 233 -15.65 7.34 2.63
N GLY A 234 -14.60 7.57 1.82
CA GLY A 234 -13.91 8.88 1.73
C GLY A 234 -14.78 10.01 1.20
N SER A 235 -15.80 9.68 0.40
CA SER A 235 -16.75 10.66 -0.16
C SER A 235 -17.93 10.97 0.76
N SER A 236 -18.18 10.14 1.77
CA SER A 236 -19.42 10.17 2.56
C SER A 236 -19.55 11.41 3.46
N SER A 237 -18.44 11.93 3.98
CA SER A 237 -18.45 13.08 4.90
C SER A 237 -17.16 13.88 4.82
N LYS A 238 -17.29 15.20 4.65
CA LYS A 238 -16.19 16.16 4.79
C LYS A 238 -16.18 16.71 6.21
N TRP A 239 -14.99 16.92 6.77
CA TRP A 239 -14.82 17.47 8.12
C TRP A 239 -15.64 18.75 8.35
N SER A 240 -15.67 19.67 7.38
CA SER A 240 -16.45 20.92 7.46
C SER A 240 -17.94 20.66 7.68
N THR A 241 -18.52 19.70 6.95
CA THR A 241 -19.94 19.35 7.03
C THR A 241 -20.26 18.71 8.38
N GLU A 242 -19.41 17.80 8.85
CA GLU A 242 -19.60 17.12 10.13
C GLU A 242 -19.42 18.09 11.31
N TRP A 243 -18.42 18.97 11.22
CA TRP A 243 -18.15 20.01 12.21
C TRP A 243 -19.35 20.95 12.37
N GLU A 244 -19.85 21.50 11.26
CA GLU A 244 -21.01 22.39 11.26
C GLU A 244 -22.26 21.72 11.80
N ARG A 245 -22.45 20.43 11.49
CA ARG A 245 -23.64 19.68 11.86
C ARG A 245 -23.65 19.24 13.33
N TYR A 246 -22.52 18.79 13.86
CA TYR A 246 -22.47 18.14 15.18
C TYR A 246 -21.69 18.93 16.22
N ALA A 247 -20.52 19.48 15.87
CA ALA A 247 -19.65 20.14 16.85
C ALA A 247 -20.03 21.61 17.09
N LEU A 248 -20.24 22.38 16.01
CA LEU A 248 -20.54 23.81 16.07
C LEU A 248 -21.77 24.14 16.94
N PRO A 249 -22.90 23.39 16.90
CA PRO A 249 -24.05 23.66 17.75
C PRO A 249 -23.72 23.54 19.25
N LEU A 250 -22.91 22.56 19.64
CA LEU A 250 -22.49 22.36 21.03
C LEU A 250 -21.57 23.48 21.52
N VAL A 251 -20.62 23.91 20.68
CA VAL A 251 -19.74 25.05 21.01
C VAL A 251 -20.53 26.33 21.22
N ASN A 252 -21.57 26.56 20.41
CA ASN A 252 -22.42 27.73 20.52
C ASN A 252 -23.26 27.73 21.82
N GLN A 253 -23.67 26.55 22.32
CA GLN A 253 -24.41 26.43 23.59
C GLN A 253 -23.56 26.75 24.82
N VAL A 254 -22.25 26.53 24.77
CA VAL A 254 -21.34 26.81 25.91
C VAL A 254 -20.92 28.29 25.95
N ARG A 255 -21.08 29.02 24.83
CA ARG A 255 -20.74 30.46 24.73
C ARG A 255 -21.88 31.39 25.14
N SER A 256 -23.10 30.88 25.29
CA SER A 256 -24.28 31.60 25.79
C SER A 256 -24.44 31.42 27.29
#